data_AF-A0A173S842-F1
#
_entry.id   AF-A0A173S842-F1
#
_cell.length_a   1.000
_cell.length_b   1.000
_cell.length_c   1.000
_cell.angle_alpha   90.00
_cell.angle_beta   90.00
_cell.angle_gamma   90.00
#
_symmetry.space_group_name_H-M   'P 1'
#
loop_
_entity.id
_entity.type
_entity.pdbx_description
1 polymer ?
#
loop_
_entity_poly.entity_id
_entity_poly.type
_entity_poly.pdbx_seq_one_letter_code
_entity_poly.pdbx_strand_id
1 'polypeptide(L)'
;MKKYDLVKRTAEIKYKDRKEIEEGCTAFDDSPEYIKTFDTLEEAKKELAKRKTDVSKFSYHGMTFYKVEEYVIEENEFEYDEDESKFVQTDFIDTLESTEMKIEVVEIPSHETIAICSSLEEAEEAEDNYEGENETCIMI
;
A
#
# COMPACT_ATOMS: atom_id res chain seq x y z
N MET A 1 14.70 -20.40 11.55
CA MET A 1 13.36 -20.91 11.14
C MET A 1 12.65 -19.83 10.35
N LYS A 2 11.88 -20.20 9.32
CA LYS A 2 11.15 -19.21 8.53
C LYS A 2 9.86 -18.79 9.23
N LYS A 3 9.58 -17.49 9.23
CA LYS A 3 8.30 -16.90 9.67
C LYS A 3 7.89 -15.81 8.69
N TYR A 4 6.64 -15.37 8.81
CA TYR A 4 6.03 -14.40 7.91
C TYR A 4 5.61 -13.18 8.70
N ASP A 5 6.25 -12.05 8.47
CA ASP A 5 5.88 -10.79 9.11
C ASP A 5 4.93 -10.01 8.21
N LEU A 6 3.81 -9.59 8.80
CA LEU A 6 2.94 -8.60 8.20
C LEU A 6 3.40 -7.23 8.70
N VAL A 7 3.74 -6.36 7.77
CA VAL A 7 4.20 -4.99 8.04
C VAL A 7 3.34 -3.99 7.26
N LYS A 8 3.30 -2.75 7.73
CA LYS A 8 2.77 -1.62 6.97
C LYS A 8 3.94 -0.78 6.49
N ARG A 9 4.02 -0.56 5.18
CA ARG A 9 4.99 0.33 4.54
C ARG A 9 4.32 1.63 4.14
N THR A 10 5.04 2.73 4.26
CA THR A 10 4.55 4.08 3.96
C THR A 10 5.48 4.80 2.99
N ALA A 11 4.91 5.53 2.04
CA ALA A 11 5.64 6.46 1.18
C ALA A 11 5.00 7.85 1.18
N GLU A 12 5.82 8.89 1.22
CA GLU A 12 5.39 10.27 0.98
C GLU A 12 5.86 10.75 -0.39
N ILE A 13 4.92 10.98 -1.30
CA ILE A 13 5.19 11.31 -2.70
C ILE A 13 4.74 12.74 -2.98
N LYS A 14 5.62 13.55 -3.56
CA LYS A 14 5.29 14.93 -3.94
C LYS A 14 4.30 14.93 -5.10
N TYR A 15 3.42 15.93 -5.17
CA TYR A 15 2.48 16.06 -6.28
C TYR A 15 3.13 15.98 -7.68
N LYS A 16 4.34 16.52 -7.85
CA LYS A 16 5.06 16.46 -9.13
C LYS A 16 5.43 15.03 -9.56
N ASP A 17 5.57 14.10 -8.60
CA ASP A 17 6.00 12.72 -8.80
C ASP A 17 4.81 11.74 -8.64
N ARG A 18 3.58 12.26 -8.52
CA ARG A 18 2.35 11.49 -8.21
C ARG A 18 2.01 10.37 -9.21
N LYS A 19 2.57 10.42 -10.42
CA LYS A 19 2.41 9.35 -11.42
C LYS A 19 3.15 8.07 -11.05
N GLU A 20 4.11 8.15 -10.12
CA GLU A 20 4.81 7.01 -9.53
C GLU A 20 3.98 6.30 -8.43
N ILE A 21 2.76 6.77 -8.15
CA ILE A 21 1.83 6.11 -7.22
C ILE A 21 1.19 4.92 -7.93
N GLU A 22 1.80 3.76 -7.73
CA GLU A 22 1.36 2.44 -8.19
C GLU A 22 1.67 1.39 -7.12
N GLU A 23 1.20 0.16 -7.30
CA GLU A 23 1.49 -0.94 -6.39
C GLU A 23 3.01 -1.12 -6.17
N GLY A 24 3.42 -1.21 -4.90
CA GLY A 24 4.81 -1.38 -4.50
C GLY A 24 5.60 -0.07 -4.42
N CYS A 25 4.98 1.10 -4.62
CA CYS A 25 5.67 2.38 -4.47
C CYS A 25 6.21 2.63 -3.04
N THR A 26 5.79 1.82 -2.05
CA THR A 26 6.31 1.84 -0.67
C THR A 26 7.49 0.89 -0.42
N ALA A 27 8.02 0.22 -1.44
CA ALA A 27 9.06 -0.81 -1.29
C ALA A 27 10.36 -0.36 -0.59
N PHE A 28 10.64 0.96 -0.59
CA PHE A 28 11.83 1.55 0.02
C PHE A 28 11.56 2.24 1.36
N ASP A 29 10.43 1.96 2.01
CA ASP A 29 10.20 2.42 3.39
C ASP A 29 11.30 1.89 4.32
N ASP A 30 12.07 2.80 4.91
CA ASP A 30 13.16 2.53 5.83
C ASP A 30 12.69 2.24 7.25
N SER A 31 11.40 2.48 7.54
CA SER A 31 10.80 2.35 8.87
C SER A 31 9.42 1.66 8.83
N PRO A 32 9.32 0.44 8.25
CA PRO A 32 8.06 -0.27 8.19
C PRO A 32 7.49 -0.51 9.59
N GLU A 33 6.18 -0.28 9.75
CA GLU A 33 5.48 -0.55 10.99
C GLU A 33 5.17 -2.04 11.10
N TYR A 34 5.82 -2.70 12.05
CA TYR A 34 5.52 -4.10 12.38
C TYR A 34 4.11 -4.26 12.92
N ILE A 35 3.35 -5.20 12.34
CA ILE A 35 2.00 -5.52 12.80
C ILE A 35 2.01 -6.84 13.57
N LYS A 36 2.45 -7.92 12.93
CA LYS A 36 2.36 -9.27 13.49
C LYS A 36 3.20 -10.28 12.71
N THR A 37 3.78 -11.23 13.43
CA THR A 37 4.44 -12.42 12.88
C THR A 37 3.50 -13.62 12.85
N PHE A 38 3.61 -14.44 11.80
CA PHE A 38 2.87 -15.68 11.59
C PHE A 38 3.82 -16.85 11.37
N ASP A 39 3.43 -18.03 11.82
CA ASP A 39 4.18 -19.26 11.56
C ASP A 39 3.90 -19.84 10.17
N THR A 40 2.77 -19.45 9.54
CA THR A 40 2.38 -19.94 8.20
C THR A 40 2.00 -18.80 7.27
N LEU A 41 2.35 -18.96 5.99
CA LEU A 41 1.99 -18.01 4.94
C LEU A 41 0.47 -17.89 4.80
N GLU A 42 -0.27 -18.98 4.93
CA GLU A 42 -1.74 -18.97 4.80
C GLU A 42 -2.41 -18.06 5.84
N GLU A 43 -1.94 -18.07 7.08
CA GLU A 43 -2.46 -17.18 8.13
C GLU A 43 -2.10 -15.71 7.87
N ALA A 44 -0.88 -15.45 7.41
CA ALA A 44 -0.47 -14.10 7.02
C ALA A 44 -1.34 -13.57 5.88
N LYS A 45 -1.63 -14.38 4.85
CA LYS A 45 -2.51 -14.04 3.72
C LYS A 45 -3.94 -13.72 4.16
N LYS A 46 -4.51 -14.54 5.06
CA LYS A 46 -5.85 -14.29 5.62
C LYS A 46 -5.93 -12.96 6.37
N GLU A 47 -4.84 -12.56 7.02
CA GLU A 47 -4.76 -11.29 7.73
C GLU A 47 -4.51 -10.10 6.78
N LEU A 48 -3.67 -10.29 5.76
CA LEU A 48 -3.44 -9.32 4.68
C LEU A 48 -4.74 -9.01 3.93
N ALA A 49 -5.56 -10.01 3.60
CA ALA A 49 -6.83 -9.85 2.89
C ALA A 49 -7.87 -8.98 3.62
N LYS A 50 -7.67 -8.67 4.91
CA LYS A 50 -8.52 -7.74 5.68
C LYS A 50 -8.09 -6.29 5.54
N ARG A 51 -6.92 -6.04 4.97
CA ARG A 51 -6.32 -4.72 4.78
C ARG A 51 -6.51 -4.25 3.34
N LYS A 52 -6.31 -2.95 3.14
CA LYS A 52 -6.39 -2.29 1.85
C LYS A 52 -5.27 -1.26 1.78
N THR A 53 -4.73 -1.05 0.59
CA THR A 53 -3.86 0.08 0.33
C THR A 53 -4.66 1.37 0.52
N ASP A 54 -4.06 2.35 1.18
CA ASP A 54 -4.64 3.68 1.38
C ASP A 54 -3.79 4.71 0.66
N VAL A 55 -4.43 5.59 -0.10
CA VAL A 55 -3.80 6.75 -0.72
C VAL A 55 -4.53 7.96 -0.17
N SER A 56 -3.80 8.88 0.45
CA SER A 56 -4.37 10.11 1.00
C SER A 56 -3.59 11.34 0.57
N LYS A 57 -4.33 12.42 0.30
CA LYS A 57 -3.76 13.70 -0.13
C LYS A 57 -3.69 14.71 1.02
N PHE A 58 -2.56 15.38 1.18
CA PHE A 58 -2.40 16.44 2.18
C PHE A 58 -1.57 17.62 1.68
N SER A 59 -1.68 18.75 2.38
CA SER A 59 -0.93 19.97 2.08
C SER A 59 -0.04 20.37 3.25
N TYR A 60 1.24 20.62 2.98
CA TYR A 60 2.22 21.05 3.96
C TYR A 60 3.06 22.20 3.40
N HIS A 61 3.11 23.32 4.11
CA HIS A 61 3.78 24.56 3.67
C HIS A 61 3.44 25.00 2.23
N GLY A 62 2.18 24.85 1.80
CA GLY A 62 1.72 25.22 0.46
C GLY A 62 2.15 24.26 -0.65
N MET A 63 2.75 23.12 -0.31
CA MET A 63 3.04 22.02 -1.23
C MET A 63 2.05 20.89 -1.00
N THR A 64 1.66 20.24 -2.09
CA THR A 64 0.78 19.06 -2.07
C THR A 64 1.61 17.79 -2.08
N PHE A 65 1.23 16.85 -1.21
CA PHE A 65 1.83 15.53 -1.05
C PHE A 65 0.74 14.48 -1.05
N TYR A 66 1.15 13.26 -1.39
CA TYR A 66 0.40 12.04 -1.24
C TYR A 66 1.09 11.17 -0.20
N LYS A 67 0.31 10.53 0.65
CA LYS A 67 0.77 9.47 1.53
C LYS A 67 0.15 8.17 1.05
N VAL A 68 0.99 7.18 0.81
CA VAL A 68 0.55 5.82 0.44
C VAL A 68 0.89 4.89 1.60
N GLU A 69 -0.07 4.08 2.03
CA GLU A 69 0.13 3.01 3.01
C GLU A 69 -0.20 1.67 2.36
N GLU A 70 0.80 0.78 2.25
CA GLU A 70 0.62 -0.59 1.75
C GLU A 70 0.92 -1.58 2.88
N TYR A 71 0.27 -2.74 2.83
CA TYR A 71 0.54 -3.83 3.76
C TYR A 71 1.22 -4.96 3.02
N VAL A 72 2.26 -5.53 3.63
CA VAL A 72 3.18 -6.44 2.95
C VAL A 72 3.49 -7.63 3.84
N ILE A 73 3.53 -8.82 3.23
CA ILE A 73 4.04 -10.04 3.86
C ILE A 73 5.51 -10.19 3.49
N GLU A 74 6.37 -10.18 4.51
CA GLU A 74 7.80 -10.45 4.40
C GLU A 74 8.08 -11.88 4.88
N GLU A 75 8.88 -12.64 4.13
CA GLU A 75 9.48 -13.88 4.62
C GLU A 75 10.80 -13.53 5.31
N ASN A 76 10.94 -13.96 6.56
CA ASN A 76 12.08 -13.63 7.41
C ASN A 76 12.63 -14.89 8.07
N GLU A 77 13.95 -14.89 8.31
CA GLU A 77 14.60 -15.90 9.13
C GLU A 77 14.65 -15.46 10.60
N PHE A 78 14.29 -16.38 11.49
CA PHE A 78 14.33 -16.20 12.93
C PHE A 78 15.19 -17.26 13.61
N GLU A 79 15.99 -16.85 14.58
CA GLU A 79 16.73 -17.74 15.47
C GLU A 79 16.26 -17.56 16.91
N TYR A 80 16.38 -18.61 17.72
CA TYR A 80 16.09 -18.51 19.15
C TYR A 80 17.32 -17.94 19.85
N ASP A 81 17.18 -16.74 20.40
CA ASP A 81 18.17 -16.15 21.28
C ASP A 81 17.99 -16.73 22.69
N GLU A 82 18.97 -17.49 23.18
CA GLU A 82 18.93 -18.10 24.50
C GLU A 82 19.01 -17.08 25.63
N ASP A 83 19.80 -16.00 25.44
CA ASP A 83 20.01 -14.96 26.44
C ASP A 83 18.74 -14.12 26.63
N GLU A 84 18.06 -13.79 25.52
CA GLU A 84 16.80 -13.04 25.53
C GLU A 84 15.57 -13.96 25.65
N SER A 85 15.77 -15.28 25.59
CA SER A 85 14.73 -16.32 25.64
C SER A 85 13.56 -16.05 24.69
N LYS A 86 13.86 -15.57 23.47
CA LYS A 86 12.87 -15.21 22.44
C LYS A 86 13.40 -15.48 21.04
N PHE A 87 12.50 -15.60 20.07
CA PHE A 87 12.88 -15.61 18.67
C PHE A 87 13.21 -14.19 18.20
N VAL A 88 14.36 -14.01 17.58
CA VAL A 88 14.81 -12.76 16.99
C VAL A 88 14.93 -12.92 15.47
N GLN A 89 14.50 -11.91 14.72
CA GLN A 89 14.70 -11.87 13.28
C GLN A 89 16.20 -11.69 13.02
N THR A 90 16.79 -12.57 12.21
CA THR A 90 18.21 -12.57 11.88
C THR A 90 18.47 -12.17 10.44
N ASP A 91 17.54 -12.45 9.53
CA ASP A 91 17.68 -12.12 8.12
C ASP A 91 16.34 -11.80 7.46
N PHE A 92 16.38 -10.93 6.45
CA PHE A 92 15.28 -10.69 5.54
C PHE A 92 15.47 -11.56 4.30
N ILE A 93 14.46 -12.38 3.97
CA ILE A 93 14.55 -13.30 2.84
C ILE A 93 13.92 -12.67 1.60
N ASP A 94 12.62 -12.33 1.65
CA ASP A 94 11.90 -11.80 0.50
C ASP A 94 10.60 -11.07 0.88
N THR A 95 10.09 -10.26 -0.03
CA THR A 95 8.72 -9.74 0.01
C THR A 95 7.81 -10.63 -0.83
N LEU A 96 6.80 -11.25 -0.22
CA LEU A 96 6.00 -12.28 -0.88
C LEU A 96 4.71 -11.76 -1.51
N GLU A 97 4.01 -10.85 -0.84
CA GLU A 97 2.70 -10.35 -1.29
C GLU A 97 2.40 -9.00 -0.63
N SER A 98 1.70 -8.13 -1.36
CA SER A 98 1.26 -6.81 -0.91
C SER A 98 -0.24 -6.62 -1.12
N THR A 99 -0.84 -5.63 -0.45
CA THR A 99 -2.19 -5.18 -0.77
C THR A 99 -2.24 -4.55 -2.15
N GLU A 100 -3.28 -4.90 -2.94
CA GLU A 100 -3.49 -4.33 -4.27
C GLU A 100 -3.79 -2.83 -4.19
N MET A 101 -3.22 -2.07 -5.13
CA MET A 101 -3.61 -0.67 -5.37
C MET A 101 -4.97 -0.62 -6.07
N LYS A 102 -5.94 0.10 -5.48
CA LYS A 102 -7.28 0.30 -6.03
C LYS A 102 -7.74 1.73 -5.83
N ILE A 103 -7.66 2.53 -6.88
CA ILE A 103 -8.09 3.92 -6.90
C ILE A 103 -9.38 4.00 -7.70
N GLU A 104 -10.48 4.39 -7.05
CA GLU A 104 -11.77 4.53 -7.70
C GLU A 104 -11.91 5.91 -8.34
N VAL A 105 -12.38 5.95 -9.59
CA VAL A 105 -12.83 7.17 -10.26
C VAL A 105 -14.36 7.10 -10.37
N VAL A 106 -15.04 8.12 -9.85
CA VAL A 106 -16.50 8.16 -9.80
C VAL A 106 -17.06 9.38 -10.51
N GLU A 107 -18.26 9.25 -11.04
CA GLU A 107 -19.04 10.37 -11.56
C GLU A 107 -19.74 11.13 -10.42
N ILE A 108 -19.80 12.46 -10.48
CA ILE A 108 -20.52 13.32 -9.55
C ILE A 108 -21.71 13.99 -10.27
N PRO A 109 -22.94 13.94 -9.72
CA PRO A 109 -23.29 13.57 -8.35
C PRO A 109 -23.71 12.10 -8.14
N SER A 110 -23.75 11.27 -9.18
CA SER A 110 -24.30 9.90 -9.09
C SER A 110 -23.49 8.97 -8.18
N HIS A 111 -22.19 9.23 -8.02
CA HIS A 111 -21.19 8.36 -7.41
C HIS A 111 -21.09 6.98 -8.11
N GLU A 112 -21.44 6.92 -9.39
CA GLU A 112 -21.23 5.71 -10.19
C GLU A 112 -19.74 5.52 -10.47
N THR A 113 -19.22 4.31 -10.22
CA THR A 113 -17.82 3.97 -10.51
C THR A 113 -17.60 3.91 -12.02
N ILE A 114 -16.75 4.80 -12.52
CA ILE A 114 -16.33 4.86 -13.93
C ILE A 114 -15.16 3.90 -14.16
N ALA A 115 -14.19 3.89 -13.24
CA ALA A 115 -13.00 3.05 -13.32
C ALA A 115 -12.48 2.66 -11.93
N ILE A 116 -11.79 1.51 -11.87
CA ILE A 116 -10.96 1.10 -10.73
C ILE A 116 -9.56 0.91 -11.27
N CYS A 117 -8.66 1.80 -10.89
CA CYS A 117 -7.31 1.90 -11.44
C CYS A 117 -6.27 1.35 -10.47
N SER A 118 -5.15 0.87 -11.02
CA SER A 118 -4.02 0.31 -10.26
C SER A 118 -2.91 1.34 -10.01
N SER A 119 -3.03 2.54 -10.57
CA SER A 119 -2.14 3.67 -10.34
C SER A 119 -2.88 5.00 -10.39
N LEU A 120 -2.27 6.05 -9.84
CA LEU A 120 -2.83 7.41 -9.94
C LEU A 120 -2.72 7.97 -11.36
N GLU A 121 -1.72 7.54 -12.14
CA GLU A 121 -1.64 7.90 -13.56
C GLU A 121 -2.83 7.35 -14.35
N GLU A 122 -3.17 6.07 -14.17
CA GLU A 122 -4.36 5.47 -14.80
C GLU A 122 -5.66 6.15 -14.35
N ALA A 123 -5.75 6.58 -13.10
CA ALA A 123 -6.93 7.29 -12.58
C ALA A 123 -7.07 8.69 -13.21
N GLU A 124 -5.98 9.44 -13.34
CA GLU A 124 -5.97 10.74 -14.04
C GLU A 124 -6.31 10.57 -15.53
N GLU A 125 -5.79 9.52 -16.18
CA GLU A 125 -6.14 9.22 -17.58
C GLU A 125 -7.62 8.83 -17.74
N ALA A 126 -8.20 8.09 -16.79
CA ALA A 126 -9.62 7.75 -16.81
C ALA A 126 -10.53 8.99 -16.66
N GLU A 127 -10.13 9.94 -15.83
CA GLU A 127 -10.80 11.25 -15.69
C GLU A 127 -10.66 12.09 -16.97
N ASP A 128 -9.45 12.23 -17.51
CA ASP A 128 -9.19 13.04 -18.72
C ASP A 128 -9.92 12.50 -19.98
N ASN A 129 -10.12 11.18 -20.06
CA ASN A 129 -10.79 10.52 -21.19
C ASN A 129 -12.29 10.31 -20.98
N TYR A 130 -12.87 10.78 -19.88
CA TYR A 130 -14.29 10.63 -19.62
C TYR A 130 -15.13 11.55 -20.54
N GLU A 131 -15.98 10.96 -21.38
CA GLU A 131 -16.79 11.67 -22.38
C GLU A 131 -18.23 12.01 -21.90
N GLY A 132 -18.57 11.74 -20.63
CA GLY A 132 -19.89 12.03 -20.10
C GLY A 132 -20.15 13.50 -19.78
N GLU A 133 -21.41 13.83 -19.48
CA GLU A 133 -21.82 15.24 -19.25
C GLU A 133 -21.53 15.73 -17.82
N ASN A 134 -21.21 14.82 -16.90
CA ASN A 134 -21.01 15.10 -15.49
C ASN A 134 -19.52 15.27 -15.13
N GLU A 135 -19.24 15.78 -13.95
CA GLU A 135 -17.87 15.88 -13.42
C GLU A 135 -17.42 14.52 -12.87
N THR A 136 -16.10 14.27 -12.87
CA THR A 136 -15.50 13.08 -12.26
C THR A 136 -14.74 13.44 -10.98
N CYS A 137 -14.48 12.44 -10.14
CA CYS A 137 -13.68 12.58 -8.93
C CYS A 137 -12.86 11.31 -8.69
N ILE A 138 -11.55 11.48 -8.48
CA ILE A 138 -10.65 10.43 -8.00
C ILE A 138 -10.80 10.32 -6.48
N MET A 139 -11.14 9.14 -5.98
CA MET A 139 -11.47 8.89 -4.57
C MET A 139 -10.22 8.53 -3.75
N ILE A 140 -9.51 9.55 -3.28
CA ILE A 140 -8.31 9.50 -2.41
C ILE A 140 -8.27 10.67 -1.39
#